data_AF-A0A813SWA2-F1
#
_entry.id   AF-A0A813SWA2-F1
#
_cell.length_a   1.000
_cell.length_b   1.000
_cell.length_c   1.000
_cell.angle_alpha   90.00
_cell.angle_beta   90.00
_cell.angle_gamma   90.00
#
_symmetry.space_group_name_H-M   'P 1'
#
loop_
_entity.id
_entity.type
_entity.pdbx_description
1 polymer ?
#
loop_
_entity_poly.entity_id
_entity_poly.type
_entity_poly.pdbx_seq_one_letter_code
_entity_poly.pdbx_strand_id
1 'polypeptide(L)'
;MLKERKNHAANIIKYIFKLWFLKKKQQQPTSNEYIKAQRELVRSIHFNQQLKLEQKKLVDSCIGIPELVVIQRQTNDKTRENTQTLAIMKLKMNKIEEQLGEMNHAITNIQNTLHLLLNRISQ
;
A
#
# COMPACT_ATOMS: atom_id res chain seq x y z
N MET A 1 8.59 -25.69 -8.21
CA MET A 1 7.42 -25.58 -7.32
C MET A 1 6.27 -26.58 -7.56
N LEU A 2 5.48 -26.53 -8.65
CA LEU A 2 4.28 -27.41 -8.78
C LEU A 2 4.64 -28.91 -8.80
N LYS A 3 5.72 -29.27 -9.52
CA LYS A 3 6.26 -30.63 -9.58
C LYS A 3 6.76 -31.10 -8.22
N GLU A 4 7.46 -30.25 -7.47
CA GLU A 4 7.96 -30.56 -6.12
C GLU A 4 6.81 -30.74 -5.13
N ARG A 5 5.76 -29.90 -5.18
CA ARG A 5 4.57 -30.06 -4.34
C ARG A 5 3.91 -31.42 -4.55
N LYS A 6 3.69 -31.81 -5.81
CA LYS A 6 3.12 -33.12 -6.15
C LYS A 6 4.01 -34.26 -5.66
N ASN A 7 5.33 -34.13 -5.80
CA ASN A 7 6.29 -35.11 -5.29
C ASN A 7 6.24 -35.24 -3.76
N HIS A 8 6.21 -34.13 -3.01
CA HIS A 8 6.14 -34.17 -1.56
C HIS A 8 4.79 -34.72 -1.06
N ALA A 9 3.68 -34.39 -1.71
CA ALA A 9 2.38 -34.98 -1.40
C ALA A 9 2.37 -36.50 -1.64
N ALA A 10 2.91 -36.97 -2.77
CA ALA A 10 3.08 -38.40 -3.05
C ALA A 10 4.00 -39.08 -2.03
N ASN A 11 5.08 -38.40 -1.61
CA ASN A 11 6.00 -38.91 -0.58
C ASN A 11 5.33 -39.06 0.78
N ILE A 12 4.43 -38.16 1.18
CA ILE A 12 3.65 -38.31 2.42
C ILE A 12 2.88 -39.64 2.38
N ILE A 13 2.12 -39.88 1.31
CA ILE A 13 1.33 -41.11 1.15
C ILE A 13 2.26 -42.33 1.17
N LYS A 14 3.33 -42.30 0.37
CA LYS A 14 4.34 -43.37 0.28
C LYS A 14 4.93 -43.74 1.65
N TYR A 15 5.35 -42.75 2.43
CA TYR A 15 6.01 -43.01 3.71
C TYR A 15 5.02 -43.35 4.83
N ILE A 16 3.77 -42.87 4.78
CA ILE A 16 2.69 -43.35 5.67
C ILE A 16 2.46 -44.84 5.45
N PHE A 17 2.27 -45.26 4.20
CA PHE A 17 2.10 -46.68 3.86
C PHE A 17 3.31 -47.51 4.25
N LYS A 18 4.53 -47.01 4.02
CA LYS A 18 5.77 -47.69 4.42
C LYS A 18 5.83 -47.86 5.93
N LEU A 19 5.59 -46.83 6.72
CA LEU A 19 5.60 -46.92 8.19
C LEU A 19 4.52 -47.87 8.72
N TRP A 20 3.32 -47.82 8.15
CA TRP A 20 2.23 -48.74 8.50
C TRP A 20 2.63 -50.20 8.25
N PHE A 21 3.24 -50.49 7.10
CA PHE A 21 3.73 -51.82 6.76
C PHE A 21 4.86 -52.29 7.68
N LEU A 22 5.82 -51.42 7.99
CA LEU A 22 6.93 -51.74 8.89
C LEU A 22 6.43 -52.02 10.32
N LYS A 23 5.45 -51.25 10.82
CA LYS A 23 4.77 -51.53 12.11
C LYS A 23 4.06 -52.89 12.09
N LYS A 24 3.33 -53.18 11.01
CA LYS A 24 2.57 -54.44 10.87
C LYS A 24 3.49 -55.67 10.86
N LYS A 25 4.71 -55.53 10.30
CA LYS A 25 5.74 -56.58 10.31
C LYS A 25 6.51 -56.72 11.63
N GLN A 26 6.08 -56.06 12.70
CA GLN A 26 6.77 -56.02 14.00
C GLN A 26 8.23 -55.55 13.93
N GLN A 27 8.62 -54.81 12.88
CA GLN A 27 9.92 -54.16 12.90
C GLN A 27 9.92 -53.13 14.03
N GLN A 28 10.90 -53.25 14.93
CA GLN A 28 10.96 -52.36 16.08
C GLN A 28 11.15 -50.90 15.63
N PRO A 29 10.62 -49.92 16.37
CA PRO A 29 10.79 -48.49 16.08
C PRO A 29 12.26 -48.03 15.97
N THR A 30 13.18 -48.85 16.49
CA THR A 30 14.64 -48.66 16.46
C THR A 30 15.28 -49.12 15.14
N SER A 31 14.54 -49.76 14.24
CA SER A 31 15.06 -50.15 12.92
C SER A 31 15.47 -48.90 12.13
N ASN A 32 16.66 -48.95 11.52
CA ASN A 32 17.15 -47.87 10.66
C ASN A 32 16.17 -47.56 9.52
N GLU A 33 15.46 -48.57 9.00
CA GLU A 33 14.46 -48.38 7.94
C GLU A 33 13.24 -47.62 8.44
N TYR A 34 12.78 -47.93 9.65
CA TYR A 34 11.67 -47.25 10.30
C TYR A 34 12.01 -45.77 10.57
N ILE A 35 13.17 -45.52 11.17
CA ILE A 35 13.66 -44.16 11.46
C ILE A 35 13.80 -43.35 10.16
N LYS A 36 14.37 -43.95 9.11
CA LYS A 36 14.53 -43.28 7.81
C LYS A 36 13.18 -42.94 7.19
N ALA A 37 12.22 -43.87 7.19
CA ALA A 37 10.88 -43.62 6.68
C ALA A 37 10.15 -42.52 7.47
N GLN A 38 10.32 -42.50 8.80
CA GLN A 38 9.73 -41.48 9.66
C GLN A 38 10.31 -40.09 9.39
N ARG A 39 11.64 -39.97 9.25
CA ARG A 39 12.31 -38.70 8.92
C ARG A 39 11.82 -38.15 7.58
N GLU A 40 11.71 -39.00 6.57
CA GLU A 40 11.25 -38.59 5.23
C GLU A 40 9.77 -38.18 5.21
N LEU A 41 8.94 -38.83 6.02
CA LEU A 41 7.56 -38.42 6.23
C LEU A 41 7.49 -37.01 6.86
N VAL A 42 8.21 -36.79 7.96
CA VAL A 42 8.23 -35.50 8.66
C VAL A 42 8.72 -34.38 7.75
N ARG A 43 9.79 -34.61 6.98
CA ARG A 43 10.29 -33.64 5.98
C ARG A 43 9.22 -33.28 4.95
N SER A 44 8.52 -34.27 4.43
CA SER A 44 7.50 -34.05 3.40
C SER A 44 6.25 -33.33 3.93
N ILE A 45 5.87 -33.60 5.19
CA ILE A 45 4.81 -32.86 5.90
C ILE A 45 5.22 -31.41 6.11
N HIS A 46 6.41 -31.19 6.67
CA HIS A 46 6.95 -29.86 6.94
C HIS A 46 7.03 -29.02 5.67
N PHE A 47 7.53 -29.59 4.57
CA PHE A 47 7.57 -28.91 3.26
C PHE A 47 6.17 -28.45 2.81
N ASN A 48 5.16 -29.33 2.91
CA ASN A 48 3.78 -28.96 2.54
C ASN A 48 3.21 -27.85 3.44
N GLN A 49 3.53 -27.86 4.74
CA GLN A 49 3.12 -26.80 5.66
C GLN A 49 3.76 -25.46 5.31
N GLN A 50 5.07 -25.43 5.03
CA GLN A 50 5.76 -24.22 4.58
C GLN A 50 5.14 -23.68 3.29
N LEU A 51 4.86 -24.54 2.32
CA LEU A 51 4.25 -24.13 1.06
C LEU A 51 2.84 -23.55 1.25
N LYS A 52 2.07 -24.09 2.21
CA LYS A 52 0.76 -23.53 2.60
C LYS A 52 0.90 -22.15 3.26
N LEU A 53 1.92 -21.96 4.08
CA LEU A 53 2.21 -20.65 4.70
C LEU A 53 2.62 -19.62 3.65
N GLU A 54 3.49 -19.97 2.71
CA GLU A 54 3.90 -19.07 1.61
C GLU A 54 2.72 -18.73 0.70
N GLN A 55 1.84 -19.69 0.39
CA GLN A 55 0.60 -19.42 -0.33
C GLN A 55 -0.31 -18.45 0.42
N LYS A 56 -0.44 -18.60 1.74
CA LYS A 56 -1.23 -17.69 2.56
C LYS A 56 -0.65 -16.27 2.52
N LYS A 57 0.66 -16.12 2.73
CA LYS A 57 1.34 -14.80 2.64
C LYS A 57 1.13 -14.14 1.29
N LEU A 58 1.22 -14.92 0.20
CA LEU A 58 0.98 -14.42 -1.16
C LEU A 58 -0.46 -13.94 -1.33
N VAL A 59 -1.45 -14.71 -0.88
CA VAL A 59 -2.86 -14.34 -0.93
C VAL A 59 -3.10 -13.05 -0.14
N ASP A 60 -2.60 -12.98 1.10
CA ASP A 60 -2.75 -11.79 1.95
C ASP A 60 -2.10 -10.55 1.29
N SER A 61 -0.93 -10.72 0.64
CA SER A 61 -0.26 -9.65 -0.11
C SER A 61 -1.06 -9.22 -1.35
N CYS A 62 -1.62 -10.19 -2.09
CA CYS A 62 -2.40 -9.93 -3.29
C CYS A 62 -3.77 -9.30 -3.00
N ILE A 63 -4.35 -9.52 -1.81
CA ILE A 63 -5.59 -8.86 -1.37
C ILE A 63 -5.33 -7.37 -1.06
N GLY A 64 -4.19 -7.05 -0.43
CA GLY A 64 -3.85 -5.67 -0.10
C GLY A 64 -3.49 -4.79 -1.32
N ILE A 65 -3.03 -5.38 -2.42
CA ILE A 65 -2.62 -4.62 -3.62
C ILE A 65 -3.81 -3.88 -4.28
N PRO A 66 -4.97 -4.51 -4.57
CA PRO A 66 -6.16 -3.80 -5.06
C PRO A 66 -6.60 -2.65 -4.15
N GLU A 67 -6.58 -2.85 -2.84
CA GLU A 67 -6.96 -1.83 -1.85
C GLU A 67 -6.00 -0.63 -1.89
N LEU A 68 -4.69 -0.91 -1.96
CA LEU A 68 -3.66 0.13 -2.16
C LEU A 68 -3.84 0.90 -3.47
N VAL A 69 -4.19 0.21 -4.56
CA VAL A 69 -4.47 0.87 -5.85
C VAL A 69 -5.69 1.78 -5.77
N VAL A 70 -6.75 1.38 -5.07
CA VAL A 70 -7.94 2.21 -4.84
C VAL A 70 -7.58 3.46 -4.02
N ILE A 71 -6.86 3.28 -2.90
CA ILE A 71 -6.42 4.39 -2.05
C ILE A 71 -5.52 5.36 -2.84
N GLN A 72 -4.61 4.85 -3.66
CA GLN A 72 -3.74 5.66 -4.49
C GLN A 72 -4.51 6.47 -5.54
N ARG A 73 -5.51 5.88 -6.19
CA ARG A 73 -6.39 6.60 -7.12
C ARG A 73 -7.17 7.71 -6.43
N GLN A 74 -7.82 7.40 -5.31
CA GLN A 74 -8.57 8.38 -4.52
C GLN A 74 -7.67 9.54 -4.05
N THR A 75 -6.44 9.23 -3.63
CA THR A 75 -5.47 10.23 -3.21
C THR A 75 -5.05 11.14 -4.37
N ASN A 76 -4.80 10.55 -5.55
CA ASN A 76 -4.45 11.32 -6.76
C ASN A 76 -5.60 12.22 -7.21
N ASP A 77 -6.83 11.72 -7.23
CA ASP A 77 -8.02 12.49 -7.61
C ASP A 77 -8.21 13.68 -6.66
N LYS A 78 -8.12 13.45 -5.35
CA LYS A 78 -8.22 14.51 -4.34
C LYS A 78 -7.08 15.54 -4.44
N THR A 79 -5.88 15.09 -4.77
CA THR A 79 -4.73 15.98 -5.00
C THR A 79 -4.96 16.87 -6.23
N ARG A 80 -5.55 16.32 -7.29
CA ARG A 80 -5.89 17.07 -8.50
C ARG A 80 -6.95 18.14 -8.21
N GLU A 81 -8.01 17.79 -7.49
CA GLU A 81 -9.05 18.74 -7.06
C GLU A 81 -8.48 19.87 -6.19
N ASN A 82 -7.62 19.52 -5.23
CA ASN A 82 -6.96 20.51 -4.38
C ASN A 82 -6.08 21.46 -5.19
N THR A 83 -5.36 20.94 -6.19
CA THR A 83 -4.49 21.75 -7.05
C THR A 83 -5.31 22.73 -7.90
N GLN A 84 -6.44 22.29 -8.44
CA GLN A 84 -7.36 23.18 -9.15
C GLN A 84 -7.93 24.26 -8.23
N THR A 85 -8.33 23.88 -7.01
CA THR A 85 -8.85 24.82 -6.01
C THR A 85 -7.80 25.87 -5.64
N LEU A 86 -6.56 25.46 -5.41
CA LEU A 86 -5.45 26.36 -5.12
C LEU A 86 -5.14 27.31 -6.29
N ALA A 87 -5.21 26.82 -7.53
CA ALA A 87 -5.04 27.66 -8.71
C ALA A 87 -6.14 28.75 -8.81
N ILE A 88 -7.40 28.37 -8.56
CA ILE A 88 -8.52 29.32 -8.52
C ILE A 88 -8.34 30.33 -7.39
N MET A 89 -7.93 29.88 -6.20
CA MET A 89 -7.65 30.77 -5.07
C MET A 89 -6.55 31.77 -5.40
N LYS A 90 -5.45 31.32 -6.04
CA LYS A 90 -4.37 32.19 -6.47
C LYS A 90 -4.84 33.26 -7.46
N LEU A 91 -5.67 32.90 -8.43
CA LEU A 91 -6.27 33.86 -9.36
C LEU A 91 -7.15 34.90 -8.65
N LYS A 92 -7.98 34.46 -7.70
CA LYS A 92 -8.80 35.36 -6.89
C LYS A 92 -7.94 36.29 -6.03
N MET A 93 -6.85 35.79 -5.45
CA MET A 93 -5.92 36.57 -4.62
C MET A 93 -5.21 37.65 -5.44
N ASN A 94 -4.71 37.30 -6.63
CA ASN A 94 -4.12 38.28 -7.55
C ASN A 94 -5.11 39.40 -7.91
N LYS A 95 -6.39 39.05 -8.13
CA LYS A 95 -7.43 40.04 -8.43
C LYS A 95 -7.70 40.98 -7.24
N ILE A 96 -7.65 40.46 -6.02
CA ILE A 96 -7.77 41.28 -4.80
C ILE A 96 -6.57 42.22 -4.68
N GLU A 97 -5.35 41.73 -4.92
CA GLU A 97 -4.13 42.55 -4.89
C GLU A 97 -4.18 43.70 -5.91
N GLU A 98 -4.65 43.43 -7.13
CA GLU A 98 -4.85 44.44 -8.17
C GLU A 98 -5.85 45.51 -7.73
N GLN A 99 -7.02 45.11 -7.22
CA GLN A 99 -8.04 46.03 -6.73
C GLN A 99 -7.56 46.88 -5.54
N LEU A 100 -6.76 46.31 -4.63
CA LEU A 100 -6.15 47.05 -3.54
C LEU A 100 -5.13 48.10 -4.06
N GLY A 101 -4.38 47.77 -5.12
CA GLY A 101 -3.50 48.71 -5.81
C GLY A 101 -4.27 49.89 -6.41
N GLU A 102 -5.35 49.61 -7.15
CA GLU A 102 -6.23 50.64 -7.72
C GLU A 102 -6.83 51.53 -6.64
N MET A 103 -7.32 50.92 -5.55
CA MET A 103 -7.90 51.65 -4.43
C MET A 103 -6.87 52.55 -3.73
N ASN A 104 -5.64 52.07 -3.54
CA ASN A 104 -4.55 52.89 -3.00
C ASN A 104 -4.26 54.10 -3.90
N HIS A 105 -4.19 53.92 -5.21
CA HIS A 105 -4.01 55.03 -6.15
C HIS A 105 -5.16 56.05 -6.07
N ALA A 106 -6.41 55.58 -5.97
CA ALA A 106 -7.57 56.45 -5.81
C ALA A 106 -7.50 57.26 -4.51
N ILE A 107 -7.12 56.62 -3.40
CA ILE A 107 -6.92 57.28 -2.10
C ILE A 107 -5.83 58.34 -2.18
N THR A 108 -4.68 58.04 -2.80
CA THR A 108 -3.60 59.01 -3.00
C THR A 108 -4.09 60.23 -3.81
N ASN A 109 -4.87 60.01 -4.86
CA ASN A 109 -5.44 61.10 -5.66
C ASN A 109 -6.42 61.96 -4.85
N ILE A 110 -7.27 61.34 -4.02
CA ILE A 110 -8.17 62.06 -3.11
C ILE A 110 -7.35 62.90 -2.12
N GLN A 111 -6.32 62.31 -1.51
CA GLN A 111 -5.44 63.01 -0.56
C GLN A 111 -4.75 64.21 -1.22
N ASN A 112 -4.21 64.04 -2.43
CA ASN A 112 -3.58 65.12 -3.19
C ASN A 112 -4.58 66.24 -3.52
N THR A 113 -5.80 65.87 -3.94
CA THR A 113 -6.86 66.83 -4.26
C THR A 113 -7.29 67.61 -3.02
N LEU A 114 -7.48 66.92 -1.89
CA LEU A 114 -7.79 67.55 -0.61
C LEU A 114 -6.68 68.50 -0.17
N HIS A 115 -5.41 68.11 -0.33
CA HIS A 115 -4.28 68.97 0.01
C HIS A 115 -4.27 70.25 -0.83
N LEU A 116 -4.50 70.16 -2.14
CA LEU A 116 -4.63 71.32 -3.02
C LEU A 116 -5.79 72.24 -2.62
N LEU A 117 -6.96 71.68 -2.30
CA LEU A 117 -8.14 72.45 -1.89
C LEU A 117 -7.91 73.16 -0.55
N LEU A 118 -7.34 72.47 0.44
CA LEU A 118 -7.04 73.04 1.76
C LEU A 118 -6.00 74.17 1.66
N ASN A 119 -4.94 73.98 0.87
CA ASN A 119 -3.94 75.03 0.66
C ASN A 119 -4.50 76.26 -0.05
N ARG A 120 -5.51 76.08 -0.91
CA ARG A 120 -6.17 77.19 -1.64
C ARG A 120 -7.15 77.99 -0.77
N ILE A 121 -7.73 77.37 0.26
CA ILE A 121 -8.60 78.05 1.24
C ILE A 121 -7.78 78.76 2.33
N SER A 122 -6.51 78.36 2.50
CA SER A 122 -5.59 78.92 3.52
C SER A 122 -4.79 80.14 3.04
N GLN A 123 -5.06 80.64 1.82
CA GLN A 123 -4.53 81.89 1.24
C GLN A 123 -5.63 82.94 1.18
#